data_AF-A0A1D6IV47-F1
#
_entry.id   AF-A0A1D6IV47-F1
#
_cell.length_a   1.000
_cell.length_b   1.000
_cell.length_c   1.000
_cell.angle_alpha   90.00
_cell.angle_beta   90.00
_cell.angle_gamma   90.00
#
_symmetry.space_group_name_H-M   'P 1'
#
loop_
_entity.id
_entity.type
_entity.pdbx_description
1 polymer ?
#
loop_
_entity_poly.entity_id
_entity_poly.type
_entity_poly.pdbx_seq_one_letter_code
_entity_poly.pdbx_strand_id
1 'polypeptide(L)'
;MAEEHLLALALPPTKGNKEASPGATAAEAERARRRRMSRLYAELGAQLPGLPPRANMARILEDAIAYVGVLRATVAGLEARAAFARSARTAAPADVLVARKASCFVVRLAEAPRRADARAGGVPTA
;
A
#
# COMPACT_ATOMS: atom_id res chain seq x y z
N MET A 1 -12.68 8.23 -23.58
CA MET A 1 -11.98 7.60 -24.73
C MET A 1 -11.37 6.33 -24.20
N ALA A 2 -12.13 5.24 -24.30
CA ALA A 2 -11.78 3.93 -23.74
C ALA A 2 -10.84 3.23 -24.72
N GLU A 3 -9.55 3.41 -24.50
CA GLU A 3 -8.50 2.59 -25.07
C GLU A 3 -8.43 1.30 -24.24
N GLU A 4 -8.52 0.16 -24.93
CA GLU A 4 -7.84 -1.12 -24.67
C GLU A 4 -8.71 -2.25 -25.22
N HIS A 5 -8.72 -2.30 -26.56
CA HIS A 5 -9.13 -3.45 -27.32
C HIS A 5 -8.29 -4.67 -26.90
N LEU A 6 -8.96 -5.61 -26.22
CA LEU A 6 -8.82 -7.05 -26.36
C LEU A 6 -7.48 -7.49 -26.94
N LEU A 7 -6.47 -7.64 -26.07
CA LEU A 7 -5.29 -8.45 -26.37
C LEU A 7 -5.73 -9.91 -26.52
N ALA A 8 -6.21 -10.21 -27.72
CA ALA A 8 -6.33 -11.54 -28.26
C ALA A 8 -4.98 -12.24 -28.09
N LEU A 9 -4.99 -13.33 -27.32
CA LEU A 9 -3.92 -14.32 -27.26
C LEU A 9 -3.84 -15.03 -28.62
N ALA A 10 -3.30 -14.33 -29.63
CA ALA A 10 -3.01 -14.88 -30.94
C ALA A 10 -1.71 -15.70 -30.83
N LEU A 11 -1.85 -17.01 -30.68
CA LEU A 11 -0.76 -17.95 -30.94
C LEU A 11 -0.47 -17.97 -32.46
N PRO A 12 0.80 -18.00 -32.89
CA PRO A 12 1.12 -18.04 -34.31
C PRO A 12 0.68 -19.39 -34.93
N PRO A 13 0.17 -19.40 -36.18
CA PRO A 13 -0.16 -20.65 -36.85
C PRO A 13 1.12 -21.39 -37.25
N THR A 14 1.37 -22.54 -36.64
CA THR A 14 2.46 -23.43 -37.06
C THR A 14 2.05 -24.16 -38.35
N LYS A 15 2.68 -23.79 -39.46
CA LYS A 15 2.63 -24.51 -40.74
C LYS A 15 3.04 -25.97 -40.49
N GLY A 16 2.13 -26.88 -40.80
CA GLY A 16 2.18 -28.26 -40.33
C GLY A 16 3.34 -29.10 -40.88
N ASN A 17 3.71 -30.12 -40.11
CA ASN A 17 3.94 -31.45 -40.66
C ASN A 17 3.85 -32.55 -39.58
N LYS A 18 3.26 -33.68 -39.98
CA LYS A 18 2.95 -34.93 -39.22
C LYS A 18 1.82 -34.84 -38.19
N GLU A 19 0.82 -35.70 -38.41
CA GLU A 19 -0.37 -35.91 -37.61
C GLU A 19 -0.03 -36.26 -36.15
N ALA A 20 0.15 -35.23 -35.33
CA ALA A 20 -0.15 -35.36 -33.91
C ALA A 20 -1.68 -35.26 -33.78
N SER A 21 -2.30 -36.31 -33.23
CA SER A 21 -3.71 -36.27 -32.85
C SER A 21 -4.00 -34.95 -32.11
N PRO A 22 -5.00 -34.15 -32.51
CA PRO A 22 -5.28 -32.84 -31.91
C PRO A 22 -5.52 -32.91 -30.39
N GLY A 23 -5.86 -34.09 -29.86
CA GLY A 23 -5.95 -34.34 -28.43
C GLY A 23 -4.60 -34.37 -27.68
N ALA A 24 -3.50 -34.72 -28.36
CA ALA A 24 -2.17 -34.79 -27.74
C ALA A 24 -1.62 -33.38 -27.44
N THR A 25 -1.76 -32.45 -28.39
CA THR A 25 -1.31 -31.06 -28.25
C THR A 25 -2.17 -30.27 -27.26
N ALA A 26 -3.49 -30.49 -27.25
CA ALA A 26 -4.39 -29.90 -26.27
C ALA A 26 -4.09 -30.39 -24.84
N ALA A 27 -3.82 -31.70 -24.67
CA ALA A 27 -3.43 -32.25 -23.37
C ALA A 27 -2.06 -31.74 -22.90
N GLU A 28 -1.10 -31.55 -23.80
CA GLU A 28 0.20 -30.95 -23.49
C GLU A 28 0.08 -29.48 -23.07
N ALA A 29 -0.70 -28.69 -23.80
CA ALA A 29 -1.02 -27.31 -23.44
C ALA A 29 -1.67 -27.24 -22.05
N GLU A 30 -2.60 -28.14 -21.75
CA GLU A 30 -3.24 -28.22 -20.44
C GLU A 30 -2.26 -28.57 -19.31
N ARG A 31 -1.37 -29.54 -19.54
CA ARG A 31 -0.31 -29.88 -18.57
C ARG A 31 0.63 -28.70 -18.35
N ALA A 32 1.02 -27.99 -19.41
CA ALA A 32 1.84 -26.79 -19.31
C ALA A 32 1.13 -25.70 -18.48
N ARG A 33 -0.16 -25.48 -18.72
CA ARG A 33 -0.99 -24.54 -17.94
C ARG A 33 -0.98 -24.90 -16.45
N ARG A 34 -1.22 -26.17 -16.10
CA ARG A 34 -1.24 -26.64 -14.69
C ARG A 34 0.12 -26.52 -14.02
N ARG A 35 1.21 -26.84 -14.72
CA ARG A 35 2.58 -26.66 -14.21
C ARG A 35 2.87 -25.20 -13.92
N ARG A 36 2.50 -24.30 -14.85
CA ARG A 36 2.64 -22.84 -14.66
C ARG A 36 1.86 -22.37 -13.44
N MET A 37 0.59 -22.75 -13.32
CA MET A 37 -0.22 -22.38 -12.15
C MET A 37 0.36 -22.91 -10.84
N SER A 38 0.82 -24.16 -10.81
CA SER A 38 1.42 -24.76 -9.61
C SER A 38 2.67 -24.00 -9.18
N ARG A 39 3.50 -23.56 -10.13
CA ARG A 39 4.67 -22.73 -9.85
C ARG A 39 4.30 -21.38 -9.25
N LEU A 40 3.28 -20.70 -9.78
CA LEU A 40 2.81 -19.41 -9.25
C LEU A 40 2.30 -19.54 -7.81
N TYR A 41 1.58 -20.61 -7.47
CA TYR A 41 1.15 -20.85 -6.08
C TYR A 41 2.32 -21.14 -5.15
N ALA A 42 3.34 -21.85 -5.61
CA ALA A 42 4.56 -22.09 -4.83
C ALA A 42 5.34 -20.78 -4.59
N GLU A 43 5.47 -19.94 -5.62
CA GLU A 43 6.12 -18.63 -5.53
C GLU A 43 5.35 -17.69 -4.60
N LEU A 44 4.01 -17.67 -4.67
CA LEU A 44 3.17 -16.91 -3.75
C LEU A 44 3.33 -17.42 -2.31
N GLY A 45 3.24 -18.73 -2.10
CA GLY A 45 3.38 -19.34 -0.78
C GLY A 45 4.73 -19.03 -0.11
N ALA A 46 5.82 -18.95 -0.89
CA ALA A 46 7.14 -18.60 -0.37
C ALA A 46 7.24 -17.16 0.17
N GLN A 47 6.34 -16.26 -0.23
CA GLN A 47 6.31 -14.87 0.23
C GLN A 47 5.49 -14.68 1.51
N LEU A 48 4.70 -15.67 1.90
CA LEU A 48 3.74 -15.54 2.99
C LEU A 48 4.36 -16.05 4.31
N PRO A 49 4.36 -15.22 5.36
CA PRO A 49 4.90 -15.63 6.65
C PRO A 49 3.99 -16.68 7.30
N GLY A 50 4.59 -17.69 7.92
CA GLY A 50 3.88 -18.65 8.78
C GLY A 50 3.02 -19.68 8.05
N LEU A 51 3.14 -19.84 6.73
CA LEU A 51 2.44 -20.90 6.02
C LEU A 51 2.95 -22.30 6.41
N PRO A 52 2.06 -23.30 6.56
CA PRO A 52 2.49 -24.67 6.76
C PRO A 52 3.16 -25.24 5.49
N PRO A 53 4.11 -26.19 5.62
CA PRO A 53 4.91 -26.72 4.50
C PRO A 53 4.13 -27.37 3.34
N ARG A 54 2.83 -27.62 3.54
CA ARG A 54 1.92 -28.22 2.55
C ARG A 54 0.55 -27.52 2.56
N ALA A 55 0.55 -26.19 2.65
CA ALA A 55 -0.68 -25.41 2.52
C ALA A 55 -1.39 -25.74 1.20
N ASN A 56 -2.71 -25.92 1.26
CA ASN A 56 -3.52 -26.08 0.06
C ASN A 56 -3.68 -24.72 -0.66
N MET A 57 -4.07 -24.73 -1.94
CA MET A 57 -4.16 -23.51 -2.75
C MET A 57 -5.15 -22.47 -2.19
N ALA A 58 -6.27 -22.92 -1.61
CA ALA A 58 -7.25 -22.03 -1.00
C ALA A 58 -6.63 -21.27 0.18
N ARG A 59 -5.93 -22.00 1.06
CA ARG A 59 -5.25 -21.43 2.21
C ARG A 59 -4.15 -20.43 1.81
N ILE A 60 -3.38 -20.74 0.78
CA ILE A 60 -2.36 -19.82 0.23
C ILE A 60 -3.02 -18.50 -0.20
N LEU A 61 -4.18 -18.55 -0.86
CA LEU A 61 -4.88 -17.35 -1.30
C LEU A 61 -5.50 -16.57 -0.14
N GLU A 62 -6.15 -17.25 0.81
CA GLU A 62 -6.71 -16.62 2.00
C GLU A 62 -5.63 -15.87 2.80
N ASP A 63 -4.50 -16.54 3.05
CA ASP A 63 -3.38 -15.95 3.79
C ASP A 63 -2.71 -14.82 3.00
N ALA A 64 -2.65 -14.92 1.66
CA ALA A 64 -2.18 -13.81 0.81
C ALA A 64 -3.08 -12.57 0.93
N ILE A 65 -4.39 -12.76 0.85
CA ILE A 65 -5.36 -11.66 0.97
C ILE A 65 -5.25 -11.00 2.34
N ALA A 66 -5.19 -11.80 3.40
CA ALA A 66 -5.02 -11.32 4.76
C ALA A 66 -3.69 -10.55 4.92
N TYR A 67 -2.59 -11.09 4.39
CA TYR A 67 -1.27 -10.49 4.52
C TYR A 67 -1.16 -9.15 3.77
N VAL A 68 -1.75 -9.03 2.57
CA VAL A 68 -1.85 -7.74 1.87
C VAL A 68 -2.63 -6.73 2.70
N GLY A 69 -3.70 -7.15 3.38
CA GLY A 69 -4.44 -6.31 4.32
C GLY A 69 -3.56 -5.77 5.46
N VAL A 70 -2.77 -6.66 6.09
CA VAL A 70 -1.80 -6.28 7.14
C VAL A 70 -0.76 -5.29 6.63
N LEU A 71 -0.19 -5.54 5.45
CA LEU A 71 0.80 -4.64 4.85
C LEU A 71 0.22 -3.25 4.59
N ARG A 72 -1.00 -3.17 4.02
CA ARG A 72 -1.68 -1.89 3.77
C ARG A 72 -1.93 -1.12 5.06
N ALA A 73 -2.43 -1.78 6.10
CA ALA A 73 -2.66 -1.16 7.40
C ALA A 73 -1.34 -0.68 8.04
N THR A 74 -0.27 -1.46 7.89
CA THR A 74 1.06 -1.13 8.40
C THR A 74 1.62 0.11 7.71
N VAL A 75 1.54 0.17 6.38
CA VAL A 75 1.97 1.34 5.60
C VAL A 75 1.18 2.59 6.02
N ALA A 76 -0.15 2.51 6.08
CA ALA A 76 -0.97 3.64 6.52
C ALA A 76 -0.60 4.13 7.93
N GLY A 77 -0.34 3.20 8.87
CA GLY A 77 0.11 3.54 10.22
C GLY A 77 1.48 4.22 10.25
N LEU A 78 2.42 3.77 9.41
CA LEU A 78 3.74 4.39 9.29
C LEU A 78 3.67 5.78 8.65
N GLU A 79 2.84 5.96 7.62
CA GLU A 79 2.63 7.24 6.97
C GLU A 79 1.99 8.27 7.92
N ALA A 80 1.00 7.84 8.72
CA ALA A 80 0.38 8.70 9.73
C ALA A 80 1.39 9.16 10.81
N ARG A 81 2.23 8.25 11.30
CA ARG A 81 3.31 8.60 12.24
C ARG A 81 4.33 9.54 11.62
N ALA A 82 4.70 9.30 10.36
CA ALA A 82 5.63 10.16 9.64
C ALA A 82 5.05 11.56 9.41
N ALA A 83 3.76 11.66 9.11
CA ALA A 83 3.05 12.93 9.00
C ALA A 83 3.02 13.68 10.33
N PHE A 84 2.63 12.99 11.42
CA PHE A 84 2.65 13.56 12.76
C PHE A 84 4.04 14.06 13.16
N ALA A 85 5.09 13.27 12.92
CA ALA A 85 6.47 13.67 13.22
C ALA A 85 6.96 14.84 12.35
N ARG A 86 6.48 14.98 11.11
CA ARG A 86 6.74 16.17 10.28
C ARG A 86 6.02 17.40 10.85
N SER A 87 4.73 17.28 11.18
CA SER A 87 3.94 18.36 11.77
C SER A 87 4.50 18.84 13.12
N ALA A 88 4.94 17.92 13.97
CA ALA A 88 5.57 18.24 15.26
C ALA A 88 6.88 19.03 15.10
N ARG A 89 7.65 18.78 14.04
CA ARG A 89 8.88 19.54 13.74
C ARG A 89 8.61 20.94 13.22
N THR A 90 7.47 21.16 12.59
CA THR A 90 7.04 22.48 12.08
C THR A 90 6.22 23.27 13.10
N ALA A 91 5.71 22.61 14.14
CA ALA A 91 4.99 23.28 15.22
C ALA A 91 5.96 24.11 16.06
N ALA A 92 5.55 25.33 16.42
CA ALA A 92 6.30 26.16 17.34
C ALA A 92 6.54 25.39 18.66
N PRO A 93 7.73 25.49 19.26
CA PRO A 93 8.04 24.78 20.50
C PRO A 93 7.01 25.15 21.57
N ALA A 94 6.42 24.13 22.19
CA ALA A 94 5.49 24.29 23.30
C ALA A 94 6.20 23.87 24.59
N ASP A 95 6.26 24.76 25.56
CA ASP A 95 6.81 24.44 26.88
C ASP A 95 5.80 23.57 27.64
N VAL A 96 6.22 22.36 27.99
CA VAL A 96 5.43 21.42 28.81
C VAL A 96 6.01 21.42 30.22
N LEU A 97 5.30 22.05 31.15
CA LEU A 97 5.66 22.05 32.57
C LEU A 97 4.95 20.88 33.27
N VAL A 98 5.73 20.00 33.89
CA VAL A 98 5.24 18.84 34.65
C VAL A 98 5.23 19.16 36.14
N ALA A 99 4.03 19.28 36.74
CA ALA A 99 3.91 19.45 38.18
C ALA A 99 3.90 18.08 38.88
N ARG A 100 4.99 17.70 39.57
CA ARG A 100 5.18 16.35 40.15
C ARG A 100 4.20 15.95 41.28
N LYS A 101 3.30 16.82 41.74
CA LYS A 101 2.39 16.54 42.88
C LYS A 101 1.00 16.06 42.47
N ALA A 102 0.59 16.25 41.22
CA ALA A 102 -0.62 15.67 40.64
C ALA A 102 -0.33 15.48 39.14
N SER A 103 -0.78 14.39 38.53
CA SER A 103 -0.54 14.08 37.12
C SER A 103 -1.24 15.07 36.18
N CYS A 104 -0.73 16.29 36.11
CA CYS A 104 -1.26 17.39 35.32
C CYS A 104 -0.14 17.93 34.42
N PHE A 105 -0.41 18.02 33.12
CA PHE A 105 0.47 18.63 32.14
C PHE A 105 -0.17 19.92 31.65
N VAL A 106 0.56 21.03 31.73
CA VAL A 106 0.16 22.30 31.11
C VAL A 106 1.01 22.49 29.87
N VAL A 107 0.37 22.66 28.71
CA VAL A 107 1.03 22.95 27.44
C VAL A 107 0.82 24.42 27.12
N ARG A 108 1.90 25.21 27.08
CA ARG A 108 1.84 26.58 26.53
C ARG A 108 2.10 26.52 25.03
N LEU A 109 1.08 26.84 24.23
CA LEU A 109 1.25 27.07 22.80
C LEU A 109 1.82 28.48 22.59
N ALA A 110 2.82 28.61 21.71
CA ALA A 110 3.35 29.90 21.31
C ALA A 110 2.24 30.76 20.68
N GLU A 111 2.21 32.04 21.06
CA GLU A 111 1.20 32.99 20.60
C GLU A 111 1.28 33.15 19.08
N ALA A 112 0.15 32.93 18.37
CA ALA A 112 0.10 33.02 16.92
C ALA A 112 0.54 34.41 16.46
N PRO A 113 1.23 34.54 15.31
CA PRO A 113 1.63 35.85 14.79
C PRO A 113 0.37 36.68 14.55
N ARG A 114 0.17 37.74 15.34
CA ARG A 114 -0.88 38.72 15.06
C ARG A 114 -0.57 39.32 13.69
N ARG A 115 -1.45 39.10 12.71
CA ARG A 115 -1.45 39.91 11.49
C ARG A 115 -1.57 41.36 11.95
N ALA A 116 -0.51 42.14 11.72
CA ALA A 116 -0.52 43.55 12.05
C ALA A 116 -1.66 44.21 11.29
N ASP A 117 -2.69 44.65 12.01
CA ASP A 117 -3.76 45.48 11.49
C ASP A 117 -3.15 46.79 10.99
N ALA A 118 -3.12 46.92 9.67
CA ALA A 118 -2.86 48.19 9.02
C ALA A 118 -4.03 49.15 9.29
N ARG A 119 -3.69 50.36 9.73
CA ARG A 119 -4.50 51.59 9.86
C ARG A 119 -4.95 51.93 11.29
N ALA A 120 -4.04 52.52 12.05
CA ALA A 120 -4.37 53.64 12.92
C ALA A 120 -4.15 54.94 12.14
N GLY A 121 -5.22 55.67 11.87
CA GLY A 121 -5.17 57.03 11.34
C GLY A 121 -4.68 58.02 12.39
N GLY A 122 -3.99 59.06 11.95
CA GLY A 122 -3.64 60.22 12.74
C GLY A 122 -3.65 61.46 11.85
N VAL A 123 -4.71 62.25 11.98
CA VAL A 123 -4.85 63.61 11.42
C VAL A 123 -3.99 64.56 12.24
N PRO A 124 -3.17 65.44 11.65
CA PRO A 124 -2.69 66.62 12.36
C PRO A 124 -3.55 67.83 12.00
N THR A 125 -4.23 68.36 13.01
CA THR A 125 -4.78 69.72 13.05
C THR A 125 -3.68 70.73 13.36
N ALA A 126 -3.50 71.71 12.48
CA ALA A 126 -3.39 73.16 12.76
C ALA A 126 -2.92 73.86 11.47
#